data_AF-A0A4W5KZW0-F1
#
_entry.id   AF-A0A4W5KZW0-F1
#
_cell.length_a   1.000
_cell.length_b   1.000
_cell.length_c   1.000
_cell.angle_alpha   90.00
_cell.angle_beta   90.00
_cell.angle_gamma   90.00
#
_symmetry.space_group_name_H-M   'P 1'
#
loop_
_entity.id
_entity.type
_entity.pdbx_description
1 polymer ?
#
loop_
_entity_poly.entity_id
_entity_poly.type
_entity_poly.pdbx_seq_one_letter_code
_entity_poly.pdbx_strand_id
1 'polypeptide(L)'
;MLVSQGHMCATPDIFAHLTHLLKSLAGGKLCAVLEGGYNLTSLAQSVCQTVQTLLGDPAPQTSELNGPCESALESIQCVRSAHKPYWACLKHTVAPPVSEPSTKRCKLAEKEEGVQAVGGQKAEEEEVVWMKPLSRLAPPVHTEVALPADLEVPDRCDRVRSSLAPTLEILQRLRDNFFDGSAEEEALMSLCSVIALFEKMKKQEIRNGLALVPDVSVAMLCAAQHARMSLTNRLLLVYLGDGEIPTYITEDGKALVVQISSQGPEEQKSRYQVSVCLKKGCSDVAGLMQAVLCLLLPLAYEYDPGLVLLVRGPGSGVGKAAWAQITSLLQGLAQGHTLALIQEGEKEAVGTTAASLLGDPAPSLGPLGAPLPEDMEAMERLRQRLQTHWGLLQTAAAKGKDVEEKGQNQD
;
A
#
# COMPACT_ATOMS: atom_id res chain seq x y z
N MET A 1 4.23 -14.97 17.40
CA MET A 1 5.18 -15.93 16.81
C MET A 1 4.53 -17.32 16.80
N LEU A 2 4.64 -18.07 15.70
CA LEU A 2 3.97 -19.38 15.54
C LEU A 2 4.96 -20.51 15.86
N VAL A 3 5.07 -20.89 17.14
CA VAL A 3 6.19 -21.72 17.63
C VAL A 3 5.70 -22.99 18.34
N SER A 4 5.39 -24.02 17.57
CA SER A 4 5.41 -25.39 18.13
C SER A 4 5.48 -26.46 17.05
N GLN A 5 4.89 -26.21 15.88
CA GLN A 5 5.15 -27.02 14.68
C GLN A 5 5.70 -26.20 13.50
N GLY A 6 5.24 -24.96 13.33
CA GLY A 6 5.66 -24.13 12.20
C GLY A 6 7.02 -23.46 12.36
N HIS A 7 7.45 -23.18 13.60
CA HIS A 7 8.68 -22.45 13.92
C HIS A 7 8.90 -21.16 13.10
N MET A 8 7.81 -20.44 12.81
CA MET A 8 7.80 -19.21 12.01
C MET A 8 7.79 -17.95 12.88
N CYS A 9 8.43 -16.89 12.38
CA CYS A 9 8.57 -15.62 13.09
C CYS A 9 7.44 -14.60 12.83
N ALA A 10 6.40 -14.95 12.07
CA ALA A 10 5.30 -14.05 11.77
C ALA A 10 4.54 -13.63 13.03
N THR A 11 4.20 -12.33 13.13
CA THR A 11 3.37 -11.78 14.20
C THR A 11 1.89 -12.02 13.89
N PRO A 12 0.99 -12.06 14.90
CA PRO A 12 -0.45 -12.21 14.67
C PRO A 12 -1.04 -11.15 13.73
N ASP A 13 -0.48 -9.94 13.72
CA ASP A 13 -0.96 -8.81 12.91
C ASP A 13 -0.94 -9.10 11.40
N ILE A 14 -0.06 -9.99 10.93
CA ILE A 14 -0.02 -10.39 9.52
C ILE A 14 -1.35 -10.98 9.05
N PHE A 15 -2.08 -11.66 9.93
CA PHE A 15 -3.37 -12.28 9.60
C PHE A 15 -4.45 -11.23 9.31
N ALA A 16 -4.33 -10.03 9.87
CA ALA A 16 -5.18 -8.91 9.48
C ALA A 16 -4.93 -8.50 8.02
N HIS A 17 -3.66 -8.32 7.63
CA HIS A 17 -3.32 -7.93 6.26
C HIS A 17 -3.61 -9.03 5.23
N LEU A 18 -3.30 -10.29 5.54
CA LEU A 18 -3.63 -11.42 4.65
C LEU A 18 -5.14 -11.52 4.41
N THR A 19 -5.93 -11.39 5.47
CA THR A 19 -7.40 -11.38 5.37
C THR A 19 -7.86 -10.19 4.53
N HIS A 20 -7.34 -8.98 4.79
CA HIS A 20 -7.70 -7.76 4.07
C HIS A 20 -7.41 -7.86 2.56
N LEU A 21 -6.22 -8.34 2.19
CA LEU A 21 -5.82 -8.51 0.79
C LEU A 21 -6.73 -9.48 0.01
N LEU A 22 -7.38 -10.42 0.71
CA LEU A 22 -8.32 -11.37 0.11
C LEU A 22 -9.76 -10.85 0.07
N LYS A 23 -10.14 -9.87 0.92
CA LYS A 23 -11.51 -9.33 0.98
C LYS A 23 -11.96 -8.65 -0.31
N SER A 24 -11.04 -8.20 -1.15
CA SER A 24 -11.38 -7.57 -2.43
C SER A 24 -11.81 -8.58 -3.50
N LEU A 25 -11.53 -9.88 -3.28
CA LEU A 25 -11.88 -10.97 -4.18
C LEU A 25 -13.32 -11.47 -3.94
N ALA A 26 -13.90 -12.12 -4.95
CA ALA A 26 -15.22 -12.76 -4.89
C ALA A 26 -16.36 -11.85 -4.37
N GLY A 27 -16.21 -10.51 -4.50
CA GLY A 27 -17.14 -9.54 -3.93
C GLY A 27 -17.26 -9.70 -2.41
N GLY A 28 -16.14 -9.85 -1.70
CA GLY A 28 -16.09 -9.90 -0.23
C GLY A 28 -16.55 -11.21 0.41
N LYS A 29 -16.97 -12.19 -0.39
CA LYS A 29 -17.41 -13.50 0.10
C LYS A 29 -16.20 -14.34 0.52
N LEU A 30 -15.78 -14.16 1.78
CA LEU A 30 -14.64 -14.84 2.38
C LEU A 30 -15.10 -15.72 3.56
N CYS A 31 -14.73 -17.00 3.53
CA CYS A 31 -14.95 -17.95 4.62
C CYS A 31 -13.59 -18.38 5.16
N ALA A 32 -13.32 -18.11 6.44
CA ALA A 32 -12.14 -18.58 7.14
C ALA A 32 -12.49 -19.84 7.94
N VAL A 33 -11.72 -20.92 7.73
CA VAL A 33 -11.88 -22.20 8.43
C VAL A 33 -10.64 -22.43 9.28
N LEU A 34 -10.83 -22.69 10.57
CA LEU A 34 -9.73 -22.96 11.48
C LEU A 34 -9.18 -24.38 11.24
N GLU A 35 -7.89 -24.46 10.97
CA GLU A 35 -7.16 -25.71 10.77
C GLU A 35 -6.30 -26.01 12.01
N GLY A 36 -4.98 -25.75 11.94
CA GLY A 36 -4.04 -25.93 13.05
C GLY A 36 -3.79 -24.66 13.87
N GLY A 37 -2.88 -24.78 14.84
CA GLY A 37 -2.47 -23.68 15.71
C GLY A 37 -2.24 -24.17 17.13
N TYR A 38 -1.02 -24.57 17.45
CA TYR A 38 -0.75 -25.34 18.68
C TYR A 38 -0.16 -24.50 19.81
N ASN A 39 0.11 -23.22 19.57
CA ASN A 39 0.39 -22.25 20.63
C ASN A 39 -0.89 -21.45 20.89
N LEU A 40 -1.51 -21.65 22.06
CA LEU A 40 -2.83 -21.09 22.38
C LEU A 40 -2.85 -19.55 22.35
N THR A 41 -1.75 -18.92 22.76
CA THR A 41 -1.62 -17.45 22.78
C THR A 41 -1.59 -16.87 21.37
N SER A 42 -0.71 -17.39 20.50
CA SER A 42 -0.65 -16.89 19.11
C SER A 42 -1.88 -17.29 18.31
N LEU A 43 -2.46 -18.47 18.56
CA LEU A 43 -3.73 -18.88 17.96
C LEU A 43 -4.84 -17.87 18.27
N ALA A 44 -5.09 -17.59 19.54
CA ALA A 44 -6.15 -16.66 19.95
C ALA A 44 -5.93 -15.27 19.36
N GLN A 45 -4.69 -14.76 19.38
CA GLN A 45 -4.35 -13.45 18.81
C GLN A 45 -4.55 -13.41 17.30
N SER A 46 -4.09 -14.42 16.56
CA SER A 46 -4.24 -14.49 15.09
C SER A 46 -5.70 -14.64 14.65
N VAL A 47 -6.50 -15.42 15.40
CA VAL A 47 -7.95 -15.53 15.18
C VAL A 47 -8.62 -14.17 15.40
N CYS A 48 -8.29 -13.45 16.48
CA CYS A 48 -8.80 -12.10 16.71
C CYS A 48 -8.45 -11.15 15.54
N GLN A 49 -7.19 -11.14 15.08
CA GLN A 49 -6.77 -10.30 13.94
C GLN A 49 -7.53 -10.61 12.65
N THR A 50 -7.83 -11.88 12.42
CA THR A 50 -8.65 -12.34 11.28
C THR A 50 -10.09 -11.84 11.42
N VAL A 51 -10.73 -12.11 12.56
CA VAL A 51 -12.14 -11.75 12.81
C VAL A 51 -12.37 -10.24 12.79
N GLN A 52 -11.50 -9.46 13.44
CA GLN A 52 -11.57 -7.99 13.41
C GLN A 52 -11.55 -7.46 11.98
N THR A 53 -10.69 -8.02 11.13
CA THR A 53 -10.63 -7.63 9.72
C THR A 53 -11.88 -8.03 8.94
N LEU A 54 -12.47 -9.20 9.23
CA LEU A 54 -13.74 -9.62 8.65
C LEU A 54 -14.88 -8.67 9.05
N LEU A 55 -14.90 -8.23 10.31
CA LEU A 55 -15.86 -7.24 10.83
C LEU A 55 -15.65 -5.83 10.28
N GLY A 56 -14.51 -5.57 9.64
CA GLY A 56 -14.21 -4.31 8.97
C GLY A 56 -13.28 -3.39 9.76
N ASP A 57 -12.77 -3.79 10.92
CA ASP A 57 -11.85 -2.98 11.73
C ASP A 57 -10.58 -2.60 10.95
N PRO A 58 -9.98 -1.42 11.19
CA PRO A 58 -8.75 -0.98 10.52
C PRO A 58 -7.62 -1.95 10.73
N ALA A 59 -6.89 -2.30 9.68
CA ALA A 59 -5.70 -3.14 9.78
C ALA A 59 -4.65 -2.47 10.69
N PRO A 60 -3.88 -3.23 11.48
CA PRO A 60 -2.81 -2.67 12.28
C PRO A 60 -1.73 -2.03 11.39
N GLN A 61 -0.87 -1.20 11.98
CA GLN A 61 0.30 -0.69 11.27
C GLN A 61 1.29 -1.82 10.98
N THR A 62 1.92 -1.77 9.82
CA THR A 62 2.93 -2.73 9.41
C THR A 62 4.26 -2.36 10.03
N SER A 63 4.74 -3.09 11.03
CA SER A 63 6.04 -2.78 11.65
C SER A 63 7.18 -3.13 10.69
N GLU A 64 7.89 -2.11 10.20
CA GLU A 64 9.22 -2.16 9.55
C GLU A 64 9.46 -3.41 8.69
N LEU A 65 8.61 -3.60 7.67
CA LEU A 65 8.78 -4.70 6.73
C LEU A 65 10.07 -4.52 5.94
N ASN A 66 10.85 -5.59 5.85
CA ASN A 66 12.04 -5.68 5.03
C ASN A 66 11.82 -6.69 3.90
N GLY A 67 12.78 -6.79 2.98
CA GLY A 67 12.76 -7.79 1.93
C GLY A 67 12.69 -9.23 2.47
N PRO A 68 12.11 -10.17 1.70
CA PRO A 68 12.07 -11.58 2.08
C PRO A 68 13.49 -12.14 2.25
N CYS A 69 13.66 -13.13 3.11
CA CYS A 69 14.95 -13.81 3.20
C CYS A 69 15.28 -14.60 1.93
N GLU A 70 16.55 -14.91 1.73
CA GLU A 70 17.05 -15.60 0.54
C GLU A 70 16.30 -16.92 0.25
N SER A 71 16.13 -17.78 1.25
CA SER A 71 15.39 -19.05 1.10
C SER A 71 13.91 -18.83 0.67
N ALA A 72 13.26 -17.76 1.15
CA ALA A 72 11.92 -17.41 0.69
C ALA A 72 11.94 -16.90 -0.75
N LEU A 73 12.94 -16.12 -1.15
CA LEU A 73 13.11 -15.64 -2.52
C LEU A 73 13.34 -16.79 -3.51
N GLU A 74 14.19 -17.76 -3.17
CA GLU A 74 14.40 -18.96 -4.00
C GLU A 74 13.10 -19.75 -4.16
N SER A 75 12.34 -19.93 -3.07
CA SER A 75 11.03 -20.59 -3.10
C SER A 75 10.04 -19.85 -4.00
N ILE A 76 9.94 -18.53 -3.85
CA ILE A 76 9.10 -17.65 -4.69
C ILE A 76 9.50 -17.76 -6.17
N GLN A 77 10.80 -17.71 -6.46
CA GLN A 77 11.35 -17.83 -7.80
C GLN A 77 11.02 -19.17 -8.45
N CYS A 78 11.19 -20.29 -7.72
CA CYS A 78 10.87 -21.62 -8.20
C CYS A 78 9.37 -21.78 -8.49
N VAL A 79 8.49 -21.33 -7.58
CA VAL A 79 7.03 -21.38 -7.76
C VAL A 79 6.60 -20.53 -8.95
N ARG A 80 7.12 -19.30 -9.08
CA ARG A 80 6.84 -18.42 -10.23
C ARG A 80 7.26 -19.07 -11.55
N SER A 81 8.41 -19.73 -11.56
CA SER A 81 8.94 -20.42 -12.75
C SER A 81 8.07 -21.61 -13.16
N ALA A 82 7.68 -22.44 -12.19
CA ALA A 82 6.81 -23.60 -12.43
C ALA A 82 5.41 -23.20 -12.93
N HIS A 83 4.87 -22.08 -12.42
CA HIS A 83 3.53 -21.59 -12.78
C HIS A 83 3.49 -20.68 -14.01
N LYS A 84 4.64 -20.20 -14.50
CA LYS A 84 4.77 -19.32 -15.67
C LYS A 84 3.98 -19.78 -16.92
N PRO A 85 3.95 -21.08 -17.29
CA PRO A 85 3.20 -21.51 -18.48
C PRO A 85 1.68 -21.33 -18.36
N TYR A 86 1.16 -21.31 -17.13
CA TYR A 86 -0.28 -21.40 -16.85
C TYR A 86 -0.91 -20.05 -16.49
N TRP A 87 -0.13 -19.10 -15.96
CA TRP A 87 -0.65 -17.82 -15.45
C TRP A 87 -0.11 -16.62 -16.23
N ALA A 88 -1.01 -15.85 -16.85
CA ALA A 88 -0.64 -14.70 -17.70
C ALA A 88 0.19 -13.64 -16.95
N CYS A 89 -0.13 -13.38 -15.68
CA CYS A 89 0.58 -12.46 -14.79
C CYS A 89 2.03 -12.89 -14.46
N LEU A 90 2.44 -14.12 -14.82
CA LEU A 90 3.79 -14.63 -14.58
C LEU A 90 4.61 -14.78 -15.87
N LYS A 91 4.02 -14.57 -17.05
CA LYS A 91 4.70 -14.86 -18.34
C LYS A 91 5.96 -14.03 -18.60
N HIS A 92 6.09 -12.86 -17.98
CA HIS A 92 7.25 -11.97 -18.13
C HIS A 92 8.39 -12.25 -17.15
N THR A 93 8.24 -13.22 -16.24
CA THR A 93 9.32 -13.52 -15.28
C THR A 93 10.56 -14.04 -15.98
N VAL A 94 11.72 -13.44 -15.66
CA VAL A 94 13.00 -13.73 -16.34
C VAL A 94 13.85 -14.72 -15.55
N ALA A 95 13.66 -14.82 -14.23
CA ALA A 95 14.51 -15.63 -13.37
C ALA A 95 14.25 -17.14 -13.59
N PRO A 96 15.28 -17.95 -13.93
CA PRO A 96 15.16 -19.41 -14.03
C PRO A 96 14.99 -20.03 -12.63
N PRO A 97 14.48 -21.26 -12.50
CA PRO A 97 14.42 -21.94 -11.22
C PRO A 97 15.82 -22.15 -10.63
N VAL A 98 15.92 -22.18 -9.30
CA VAL A 98 17.16 -22.49 -8.59
C VAL A 98 17.36 -24.00 -8.58
N SER A 99 18.54 -24.49 -8.99
CA SER A 99 18.82 -25.92 -9.09
C SER A 99 18.85 -26.62 -7.73
N GLU A 100 19.33 -25.93 -6.69
CA GLU A 100 19.38 -26.42 -5.31
C GLU A 100 18.95 -25.29 -4.34
N PRO A 101 17.66 -25.24 -3.95
CA PRO A 101 17.20 -24.24 -2.99
C PRO A 101 17.83 -24.46 -1.61
N SER A 102 18.23 -23.37 -0.97
CA SER A 102 18.75 -23.31 0.38
C SER A 102 17.73 -23.82 1.39
N THR A 103 18.13 -24.84 2.13
CA THR A 103 17.40 -25.40 3.27
C THR A 103 17.81 -24.76 4.61
N LYS A 104 18.68 -23.74 4.57
CA LYS A 104 19.25 -23.15 5.78
C LYS A 104 18.25 -22.21 6.46
N ARG A 105 18.06 -22.41 7.76
CA ARG A 105 17.23 -21.55 8.63
C ARG A 105 17.86 -20.16 8.76
N CYS A 106 17.09 -19.10 8.52
CA CYS A 106 17.51 -17.75 8.90
C CYS A 106 17.56 -17.63 10.42
N LYS A 107 18.77 -17.46 10.98
CA LYS A 107 18.93 -16.98 12.35
C LYS A 107 18.77 -15.47 12.33
N LEU A 108 17.71 -14.94 12.96
CA LEU A 108 17.68 -13.52 13.32
C LEU A 108 18.81 -13.29 14.32
N ALA A 109 19.57 -12.20 14.16
CA ALA A 109 20.75 -11.91 14.95
C ALA A 109 20.41 -11.89 16.45
N GLU A 110 20.72 -12.98 17.14
CA GLU A 110 20.95 -12.98 18.57
C GLU A 110 22.14 -12.05 18.79
N LYS A 111 21.98 -11.02 19.62
CA LYS A 111 23.11 -10.23 20.08
C LYS A 111 24.10 -11.19 20.73
N GLU A 112 25.26 -11.40 20.11
CA GLU A 112 26.35 -12.19 20.67
C GLU A 112 26.85 -11.49 21.94
N GLU A 113 26.39 -11.94 23.10
CA GLU A 113 27.20 -11.91 24.31
C GLU A 113 27.81 -13.31 24.46
N GLY A 114 29.12 -13.38 24.24
CA GLY A 114 29.86 -14.62 24.26
C GLY A 114 29.81 -15.30 25.63
N VAL A 115 29.36 -16.55 25.66
CA VAL A 115 29.68 -17.48 26.74
C VAL A 115 30.03 -18.84 26.13
N GLN A 116 31.24 -19.30 26.45
CA GLN A 116 31.78 -20.59 26.04
C GLN A 116 30.91 -21.74 26.58
N ALA A 117 30.63 -22.70 25.69
CA ALA A 117 29.86 -23.89 25.99
C ALA A 117 30.59 -24.81 26.98
N VAL A 118 29.93 -25.13 28.10
CA VAL A 118 30.19 -26.36 28.87
C VAL A 118 28.87 -26.93 29.36
N GLY A 119 28.63 -28.20 29.03
CA GLY A 119 27.75 -29.09 29.80
C GLY A 119 26.37 -29.29 29.21
N GLY A 120 26.08 -30.51 28.78
CA GLY A 120 24.78 -30.92 28.29
C GLY A 120 23.67 -30.72 29.34
N GLN A 121 22.68 -29.92 28.97
CA GLN A 121 21.38 -29.86 29.62
C GLN A 121 20.32 -30.00 28.51
N LYS A 122 19.26 -30.75 28.80
CA LYS A 122 18.06 -30.82 27.95
C LYS A 122 17.64 -29.39 27.62
N ALA A 123 17.51 -29.06 26.34
CA ALA A 123 16.93 -27.79 25.92
C ALA A 123 15.53 -27.69 26.53
N GLU A 124 15.37 -26.84 27.55
CA GLU A 124 14.06 -26.34 27.95
C GLU A 124 13.51 -25.60 26.72
N GLU A 125 12.27 -25.90 26.34
CA GLU A 125 11.59 -25.15 25.27
C GLU A 125 11.48 -23.69 25.74
N GLU A 126 12.38 -22.83 25.28
CA GLU A 126 12.33 -21.40 25.59
C GLU A 126 10.96 -20.85 25.18
N GLU A 127 10.23 -20.31 26.15
CA GLU A 127 8.93 -19.69 25.92
C GLU A 127 9.14 -18.43 25.07
N VAL A 128 8.80 -18.52 23.79
CA VAL A 128 8.96 -17.40 22.86
C VAL A 128 7.99 -16.29 23.26
N VAL A 129 8.51 -15.15 23.71
CA VAL A 129 7.72 -13.96 24.07
C VAL A 129 7.67 -13.00 22.88
N TRP A 130 6.51 -12.38 22.64
CA TRP A 130 6.35 -11.32 21.65
C TRP A 130 5.40 -10.24 22.15
N MET A 131 5.47 -9.06 21.55
CA MET A 131 4.56 -7.95 21.87
C MET A 131 3.13 -8.33 21.54
N LYS A 132 2.22 -8.11 22.50
CA LYS A 132 0.79 -8.32 22.28
C LYS A 132 0.29 -7.32 21.21
N PRO A 133 -0.56 -7.75 20.27
CA PRO A 133 -1.19 -6.85 19.32
C PRO A 133 -1.88 -5.66 20.01
N LEU A 134 -1.69 -4.48 19.43
CA LEU A 134 -2.36 -3.26 19.89
C LEU A 134 -3.87 -3.34 19.62
N SER A 135 -4.64 -2.57 20.40
CA SER A 135 -6.08 -2.45 20.16
C SER A 135 -6.36 -1.77 18.83
N ARG A 136 -7.25 -2.35 18.02
CA ARG A 136 -7.68 -1.82 16.72
C ARG A 136 -8.96 -1.00 16.90
N LEU A 137 -8.86 0.10 17.63
CA LEU A 137 -10.00 0.99 17.83
C LEU A 137 -10.35 1.68 16.50
N ALA A 138 -11.57 1.47 16.02
CA ALA A 138 -12.08 2.21 14.88
C ALA A 138 -12.41 3.65 15.31
N PRO A 139 -12.07 4.66 14.49
CA PRO A 139 -12.56 6.03 14.68
C PRO A 139 -14.09 6.08 14.76
N PRO A 140 -14.67 7.04 15.51
CA PRO A 140 -16.11 7.11 15.75
C PRO A 140 -16.91 7.35 14.46
N VAL A 141 -16.32 8.05 13.48
CA VAL A 141 -16.90 8.25 12.15
C VAL A 141 -16.07 7.48 11.14
N HIS A 142 -16.73 6.67 10.31
CA HIS A 142 -16.04 5.85 9.33
C HIS A 142 -15.49 6.70 8.18
N THR A 143 -16.38 7.41 7.48
CA THR A 143 -16.02 8.14 6.25
C THR A 143 -16.71 9.49 6.25
N GLU A 144 -15.93 10.56 6.13
CA GLU A 144 -16.46 11.90 5.87
C GLU A 144 -16.25 12.32 4.42
N VAL A 145 -17.19 13.10 3.89
CA VAL A 145 -17.15 13.59 2.52
C VAL A 145 -17.18 15.12 2.46
N ALA A 146 -16.30 15.68 1.65
CA ALA A 146 -16.31 17.08 1.24
C ALA A 146 -16.87 17.17 -0.17
N LEU A 147 -18.19 17.40 -0.27
CA LEU A 147 -18.92 17.51 -1.53
C LEU A 147 -19.57 18.90 -1.62
N PRO A 148 -19.77 19.44 -2.83
CA PRO A 148 -20.60 20.62 -3.08
C PRO A 148 -21.98 20.54 -2.38
N ALA A 149 -22.59 21.69 -2.11
CA ALA A 149 -23.82 21.78 -1.33
C ALA A 149 -25.03 21.15 -2.03
N ASP A 150 -25.03 21.14 -3.36
CA ASP A 150 -26.07 20.60 -4.24
C ASP A 150 -25.99 19.07 -4.41
N LEU A 151 -24.85 18.45 -4.09
CA LEU A 151 -24.68 17.01 -4.23
C LEU A 151 -25.10 16.27 -2.97
N GLU A 152 -25.90 15.22 -3.12
CA GLU A 152 -26.32 14.36 -2.02
C GLU A 152 -25.12 13.62 -1.41
N VAL A 153 -25.14 13.49 -0.08
CA VAL A 153 -24.13 12.73 0.66
C VAL A 153 -24.44 11.24 0.51
N PRO A 154 -23.47 10.40 0.10
CA PRO A 154 -23.68 8.96 0.03
C PRO A 154 -24.15 8.36 1.36
N ASP A 155 -24.99 7.33 1.30
CA ASP A 155 -25.48 6.63 2.47
C ASP A 155 -24.34 6.19 3.40
N ARG A 156 -24.52 6.35 4.72
CA ARG A 156 -23.54 6.04 5.78
C ARG A 156 -22.28 6.94 5.82
N CYS A 157 -22.17 7.93 4.94
CA CYS A 157 -21.16 8.97 5.05
C CYS A 157 -21.67 10.18 5.81
N ASP A 158 -20.76 10.85 6.52
CA ASP A 158 -21.03 12.15 7.12
C ASP A 158 -20.46 13.27 6.24
N ARG A 159 -21.15 14.40 6.15
CA ARG A 159 -20.57 15.59 5.50
C ARG A 159 -19.51 16.20 6.42
N VAL A 160 -18.38 16.60 5.86
CA VAL A 160 -17.33 17.29 6.61
C VAL A 160 -17.92 18.50 7.34
N ARG A 161 -17.72 18.54 8.66
CA ARG A 161 -18.07 19.68 9.50
C ARG A 161 -16.78 20.32 9.96
N SER A 162 -16.45 21.50 9.45
CA SER A 162 -15.40 22.32 10.05
C SER A 162 -15.99 23.00 11.29
N SER A 163 -15.40 22.76 12.46
CA SER A 163 -15.85 23.39 13.71
C SER A 163 -15.52 24.89 13.78
N LEU A 164 -14.62 25.36 12.90
CA LEU A 164 -14.19 26.75 12.78
C LEU A 164 -14.23 27.18 11.31
N ALA A 165 -14.76 28.36 11.03
CA ALA A 165 -14.60 28.98 9.72
C ALA A 165 -13.09 29.21 9.48
N PRO A 166 -12.56 28.94 8.27
CA PRO A 166 -11.14 29.20 8.00
C PRO A 166 -10.83 30.68 8.24
N THR A 167 -9.74 30.95 8.96
CA THR A 167 -9.31 32.33 9.19
C THR A 167 -8.86 32.98 7.88
N LEU A 168 -9.01 34.30 7.77
CA LEU A 168 -8.56 35.08 6.60
C LEU A 168 -7.08 34.82 6.27
N GLU A 169 -6.24 34.61 7.27
CA GLU A 169 -4.82 34.26 7.10
C GLU A 169 -4.61 32.92 6.41
N ILE A 170 -5.41 31.90 6.73
CA ILE A 170 -5.33 30.59 6.07
C ILE A 170 -5.77 30.72 4.62
N LEU A 171 -6.86 31.44 4.36
CA LEU A 171 -7.37 31.66 3.00
C LEU A 171 -6.37 32.45 2.14
N GLN A 172 -5.75 33.49 2.70
CA GLN A 172 -4.69 34.25 2.03
C GLN A 172 -3.48 33.36 1.72
N ARG A 173 -3.00 32.59 2.70
CA ARG A 173 -1.87 31.67 2.49
C ARG A 173 -2.16 30.61 1.41
N LEU A 174 -3.38 30.08 1.38
CA LEU A 174 -3.79 29.14 0.33
C LEU A 174 -3.86 29.82 -1.03
N ARG A 175 -4.40 31.05 -1.08
CA ARG A 175 -4.43 31.85 -2.30
C ARG A 175 -3.02 32.09 -2.83
N ASP A 176 -2.12 32.60 -2.01
CA ASP A 176 -0.75 32.95 -2.40
C ASP A 176 0.09 31.73 -2.83
N ASN A 177 -0.16 30.56 -2.24
CA ASN A 177 0.63 29.35 -2.53
C ASN A 177 0.13 28.57 -3.76
N PHE A 178 -1.17 28.64 -4.08
CA PHE A 178 -1.79 27.74 -5.06
C PHE A 178 -2.48 28.43 -6.22
N PHE A 179 -2.67 29.75 -6.14
CA PHE A 179 -3.38 30.52 -7.15
C PHE A 179 -2.66 31.84 -7.43
N ASP A 180 -2.75 32.33 -8.66
CA ASP A 180 -2.17 33.62 -9.05
C ASP A 180 -3.05 34.83 -8.62
N GLY A 181 -3.68 34.73 -7.43
CA GLY A 181 -4.56 35.76 -6.88
C GLY A 181 -6.01 35.76 -7.40
N SER A 182 -6.34 34.92 -8.39
CA SER A 182 -7.67 34.83 -9.04
C SER A 182 -8.56 33.68 -8.52
N ALA A 183 -8.23 33.10 -7.37
CA ALA A 183 -8.95 31.94 -6.84
C ALA A 183 -10.43 32.24 -6.57
N GLU A 184 -11.31 31.40 -7.12
CA GLU A 184 -12.73 31.40 -6.73
C GLU A 184 -12.86 30.97 -5.26
N GLU A 185 -13.80 31.60 -4.54
CA GLU A 185 -14.02 31.31 -3.11
C GLU A 185 -14.36 29.82 -2.88
N GLU A 186 -15.09 29.21 -3.80
CA GLU A 186 -15.45 27.79 -3.78
C GLU A 186 -14.21 26.87 -3.85
N ALA A 187 -13.25 27.20 -4.71
CA ALA A 187 -12.00 26.46 -4.82
C ALA A 187 -11.21 26.52 -3.50
N LEU A 188 -11.12 27.69 -2.86
CA LEU A 188 -10.46 27.83 -1.56
C LEU A 188 -11.17 27.03 -0.45
N MET A 189 -12.51 27.07 -0.42
CA MET A 189 -13.30 26.31 0.55
C MET A 189 -13.16 24.79 0.36
N SER A 190 -12.99 24.33 -0.89
CA SER A 190 -12.67 22.93 -1.18
C SER A 190 -11.32 22.52 -0.57
N LEU A 191 -10.29 23.38 -0.66
CA LEU A 191 -8.97 23.13 -0.07
C LEU A 191 -9.03 23.14 1.47
N CYS A 192 -9.79 24.06 2.06
CA CYS A 192 -10.03 24.05 3.51
C CYS A 192 -10.70 22.75 3.97
N SER A 193 -11.62 22.21 3.18
CA SER A 193 -12.30 20.95 3.47
C SER A 193 -11.34 19.75 3.38
N VAL A 194 -10.45 19.74 2.39
CA VAL A 194 -9.37 18.74 2.26
C VAL A 194 -8.45 18.76 3.49
N ILE A 195 -8.03 19.95 3.93
CA ILE A 195 -7.20 20.11 5.14
C ILE A 195 -7.97 19.65 6.40
N ALA A 196 -9.27 19.96 6.49
CA ALA A 196 -10.10 19.54 7.61
C ALA A 196 -10.19 18.01 7.70
N LEU A 197 -10.45 17.32 6.58
CA LEU A 197 -10.45 15.85 6.53
C LEU A 197 -9.10 15.27 6.98
N PHE A 198 -8.00 15.85 6.50
CA PHE A 198 -6.64 15.46 6.92
C PHE A 198 -6.47 15.56 8.44
N GLU A 199 -6.80 16.70 9.04
CA GLU A 199 -6.63 16.93 10.49
C GLU A 199 -7.51 16.00 11.33
N LYS A 200 -8.74 15.71 10.87
CA LYS A 200 -9.65 14.78 11.55
C LYS A 200 -9.13 13.34 11.52
N MET A 201 -8.55 12.88 10.40
CA MET A 201 -7.88 11.58 10.33
C MET A 201 -6.68 11.53 11.28
N LYS A 202 -5.84 12.57 11.28
CA LYS A 202 -4.68 12.66 12.18
C LYS A 202 -5.08 12.59 13.67
N LYS A 203 -6.23 13.18 14.03
CA LYS A 203 -6.80 13.14 15.38
C LYS A 203 -7.59 11.87 15.69
N GLN A 204 -7.67 10.92 14.76
CA GLN A 204 -8.45 9.67 14.89
C GLN A 204 -9.96 9.93 15.10
N GLU A 205 -10.46 11.06 14.60
CA GLU A 205 -11.89 11.41 14.65
C GLU A 205 -12.66 10.73 13.50
N ILE A 206 -12.02 10.60 12.34
CA ILE A 206 -12.54 9.91 11.17
C ILE A 206 -11.54 8.86 10.68
N ARG A 207 -12.01 7.75 10.11
CA ARG A 207 -11.11 6.74 9.54
C ARG A 207 -10.59 7.12 8.17
N ASN A 208 -11.43 7.64 7.30
CA ASN A 208 -11.03 8.05 5.95
C ASN A 208 -11.92 9.16 5.41
N GLY A 209 -11.58 9.69 4.24
CA GLY A 209 -12.32 10.78 3.63
C GLY A 209 -12.33 10.77 2.10
N LEU A 210 -13.30 11.47 1.55
CA LEU A 210 -13.44 11.72 0.12
C LEU A 210 -13.71 13.20 -0.12
N ALA A 211 -12.98 13.83 -1.04
CA ALA A 211 -13.26 15.19 -1.48
C ALA A 211 -13.50 15.23 -2.99
N LEU A 212 -14.60 15.89 -3.37
CA LEU A 212 -14.85 16.33 -4.74
C LEU A 212 -14.35 17.77 -4.85
N VAL A 213 -13.39 18.02 -5.74
CA VAL A 213 -12.67 19.29 -5.83
C VAL A 213 -12.69 19.85 -7.26
N PRO A 214 -12.64 21.19 -7.45
CA PRO A 214 -12.61 21.78 -8.78
C PRO A 214 -11.36 21.39 -9.60
N ASP A 215 -10.19 21.41 -8.94
CA ASP A 215 -8.90 21.01 -9.52
C ASP A 215 -8.20 20.03 -8.58
N VAL A 216 -8.07 18.79 -9.04
CA VAL A 216 -7.47 17.71 -8.27
C VAL A 216 -5.96 17.87 -8.11
N SER A 217 -5.28 18.51 -9.06
CA SER A 217 -3.85 18.78 -9.01
C SER A 217 -3.57 19.78 -7.90
N VAL A 218 -4.33 20.88 -7.83
CA VAL A 218 -4.20 21.89 -6.78
C VAL A 218 -4.52 21.30 -5.41
N ALA A 219 -5.61 20.53 -5.29
CA ALA A 219 -5.98 19.87 -4.03
C ALA A 219 -4.93 18.85 -3.56
N MET A 220 -4.34 18.09 -4.49
CA MET A 220 -3.26 17.15 -4.21
C MET A 220 -2.03 17.88 -3.66
N LEU A 221 -1.60 18.98 -4.30
CA LEU A 221 -0.46 19.77 -3.83
C LEU A 221 -0.72 20.38 -2.45
N CYS A 222 -1.95 20.86 -2.22
CA CYS A 222 -2.39 21.36 -0.93
C CYS A 222 -2.28 20.29 0.17
N ALA A 223 -2.83 19.10 -0.07
CA ALA A 223 -2.76 17.99 0.86
C ALA A 223 -1.31 17.55 1.12
N ALA A 224 -0.48 17.47 0.07
CA ALA A 224 0.93 17.08 0.20
C ALA A 224 1.74 18.11 1.00
N GLN A 225 1.57 19.41 0.73
CA GLN A 225 2.24 20.48 1.49
C GLN A 225 1.80 20.47 2.96
N HIS A 226 0.50 20.28 3.22
CA HIS A 226 -0.04 20.20 4.57
C HIS A 226 0.51 18.99 5.34
N ALA A 227 0.58 17.83 4.69
CA ALA A 227 1.18 16.62 5.25
C ALA A 227 2.65 16.84 5.64
N ARG A 228 3.42 17.51 4.78
CA ARG A 228 4.84 17.83 5.02
C ARG A 228 5.02 18.75 6.24
N MET A 229 4.18 19.77 6.38
CA MET A 229 4.19 20.67 7.55
C MET A 229 3.82 19.96 8.85
N SER A 230 3.03 18.88 8.79
CA SER A 230 2.62 18.11 9.97
C SER A 230 3.77 17.32 10.62
N LEU A 231 4.93 17.14 9.93
CA LEU A 231 6.19 16.49 10.33
C LEU A 231 6.14 15.05 10.87
N THR A 232 4.96 14.56 11.25
CA THR A 232 4.69 13.33 12.00
C THR A 232 4.20 12.19 11.12
N ASN A 233 3.85 12.46 9.86
CA ASN A 233 3.26 11.47 8.97
C ASN A 233 4.12 11.22 7.73
N ARG A 234 4.27 9.95 7.38
CA ARG A 234 4.71 9.50 6.05
C ARG A 234 3.51 9.45 5.13
N LEU A 235 3.59 10.10 3.97
CA LEU A 235 2.52 10.20 2.99
C LEU A 235 2.76 9.24 1.82
N LEU A 236 1.82 8.34 1.54
CA LEU A 236 1.77 7.64 0.26
C LEU A 236 0.81 8.39 -0.66
N LEU A 237 1.30 8.95 -1.76
CA LEU A 237 0.50 9.59 -2.79
C LEU A 237 0.38 8.66 -3.99
N VAL A 238 -0.82 8.18 -4.28
CA VAL A 238 -1.11 7.35 -5.45
C VAL A 238 -1.90 8.17 -6.46
N TYR A 239 -1.34 8.41 -7.63
CA TYR A 239 -1.98 9.20 -8.69
C TYR A 239 -2.27 8.31 -9.90
N LEU A 240 -3.53 8.22 -10.31
CA LEU A 240 -3.91 7.50 -11.53
C LEU A 240 -4.28 8.51 -12.62
N GLY A 241 -3.46 8.66 -13.65
CA GLY A 241 -3.66 9.60 -14.75
C GLY A 241 -2.37 10.31 -15.20
N ASP A 242 -2.51 11.19 -16.19
CA ASP A 242 -1.38 11.86 -16.89
C ASP A 242 -1.01 13.25 -16.34
N GLY A 243 -1.49 13.61 -15.16
CA GLY A 243 -1.16 14.90 -14.53
C GLY A 243 0.32 15.00 -14.13
N GLU A 244 0.83 16.22 -14.09
CA GLU A 244 2.19 16.49 -13.61
C GLU A 244 2.25 16.48 -12.09
N ILE A 245 3.21 15.73 -11.54
CA ILE A 245 3.46 15.67 -10.10
C ILE A 245 4.84 16.28 -9.83
N PRO A 246 4.90 17.45 -9.18
CA PRO A 246 6.16 18.12 -8.89
C PRO A 246 7.11 17.26 -8.05
N THR A 247 8.38 17.22 -8.46
CA THR A 247 9.40 16.35 -7.83
C THR A 247 9.69 16.75 -6.38
N TYR A 248 9.48 18.03 -6.03
CA TYR A 248 9.75 18.57 -4.69
C TYR A 248 8.96 17.90 -3.57
N ILE A 249 7.82 17.27 -3.92
CA ILE A 249 6.98 16.52 -2.97
C ILE A 249 7.79 15.41 -2.30
N THR A 250 8.73 14.80 -3.04
CA THR A 250 9.49 13.61 -2.59
C THR A 250 10.88 13.92 -2.06
N GLU A 251 11.31 15.19 -2.04
CA GLU A 251 12.69 15.60 -1.71
C GLU A 251 13.13 15.25 -0.28
N ASP A 252 12.21 15.25 0.68
CA ASP A 252 12.51 14.96 2.08
C ASP A 252 12.32 13.48 2.46
N GLY A 253 11.91 12.64 1.51
CA GLY A 253 11.59 11.22 1.72
C GLY A 253 10.37 10.95 2.60
N LYS A 254 9.65 11.99 3.04
CA LYS A 254 8.41 11.87 3.83
C LYS A 254 7.16 11.68 2.98
N ALA A 255 7.31 11.75 1.66
CA ALA A 255 6.30 11.30 0.71
C ALA A 255 6.88 10.27 -0.26
N LEU A 256 6.13 9.20 -0.48
CA LEU A 256 6.30 8.25 -1.59
C LEU A 256 5.19 8.51 -2.60
N VAL A 257 5.57 8.87 -3.82
CA VAL A 257 4.66 9.09 -4.96
C VAL A 257 4.69 7.87 -5.86
N VAL A 258 3.51 7.31 -6.14
CA VAL A 258 3.33 6.28 -7.17
C VAL A 258 2.31 6.80 -8.19
N GLN A 259 2.77 7.10 -9.40
CA GLN A 259 1.94 7.52 -10.51
C GLN A 259 1.76 6.36 -11.49
N ILE A 260 0.53 6.11 -11.94
CA ILE A 260 0.24 5.18 -13.04
C ILE A 260 -0.45 5.98 -14.15
N SER A 261 0.17 6.02 -15.33
CA SER A 261 -0.14 6.95 -16.41
C SER A 261 -0.04 6.29 -17.78
N SER A 262 -0.57 6.97 -18.81
CA SER A 262 -0.33 6.61 -20.22
C SER A 262 0.95 7.22 -20.78
N GLN A 263 1.41 8.31 -20.16
CA GLN A 263 2.66 8.99 -20.51
C GLN A 263 3.81 8.52 -19.62
N GLY A 264 4.96 8.26 -20.23
CA GLY A 264 6.19 7.91 -19.51
C GLY A 264 6.83 9.15 -18.88
N PRO A 265 7.50 9.02 -17.73
CA PRO A 265 8.28 10.13 -17.19
C PRO A 265 9.45 10.46 -18.13
N GLU A 266 9.81 11.74 -18.27
CA GLU A 266 11.04 12.13 -18.97
C GLU A 266 12.30 11.66 -18.21
N GLU A 267 12.26 11.62 -16.87
CA GLU A 267 13.36 11.12 -16.04
C GLU A 267 12.88 10.82 -14.61
N GLN A 268 13.34 9.70 -14.04
CA GLN A 268 13.00 9.32 -12.67
C GLN A 268 14.09 9.74 -11.68
N LYS A 269 13.93 10.93 -11.09
CA LYS A 269 14.98 11.62 -10.32
C LYS A 269 15.13 11.15 -8.86
N SER A 270 14.11 10.52 -8.28
CA SER A 270 14.06 10.10 -6.87
C SER A 270 13.61 8.64 -6.70
N ARG A 271 14.14 7.93 -5.69
CA ARG A 271 13.66 6.59 -5.31
C ARG A 271 12.24 6.57 -4.73
N TYR A 272 11.78 7.74 -4.28
CA TYR A 272 10.44 7.95 -3.73
C TYR A 272 9.44 8.49 -4.76
N GLN A 273 9.85 8.65 -6.02
CA GLN A 273 8.94 8.99 -7.12
C GLN A 273 8.93 7.83 -8.11
N VAL A 274 7.82 7.10 -8.15
CA VAL A 274 7.64 5.89 -8.95
C VAL A 274 6.57 6.11 -10.00
N SER A 275 6.97 6.22 -11.27
CA SER A 275 6.04 6.36 -12.39
C SER A 275 5.98 5.05 -13.18
N VAL A 276 4.76 4.52 -13.33
CA VAL A 276 4.45 3.34 -14.12
C VAL A 276 3.70 3.78 -15.37
N CYS A 277 4.30 3.57 -16.53
CA CYS A 277 3.69 3.89 -17.82
C CYS A 277 3.06 2.62 -18.42
N LEU A 278 1.77 2.69 -18.71
CA LEU A 278 1.02 1.65 -19.41
C LEU A 278 0.59 2.18 -20.79
N LYS A 279 0.77 1.43 -21.87
CA LYS A 279 0.46 1.92 -23.23
C LYS A 279 -0.98 2.39 -23.41
N LYS A 280 -1.93 1.78 -22.70
CA LYS A 280 -3.35 2.15 -22.72
C LYS A 280 -3.77 2.96 -21.48
N GLY A 281 -2.80 3.50 -20.73
CA GLY A 281 -3.02 4.13 -19.44
C GLY A 281 -3.74 3.21 -18.47
N CYS A 282 -4.51 3.80 -17.55
CA CYS A 282 -5.24 3.04 -16.54
C CYS A 282 -6.49 2.31 -17.08
N SER A 283 -6.77 2.38 -18.39
CA SER A 283 -7.84 1.60 -19.01
C SER A 283 -7.44 0.13 -19.25
N ASP A 284 -6.14 -0.19 -19.28
CA ASP A 284 -5.67 -1.58 -19.22
C ASP A 284 -5.77 -2.11 -17.79
N VAL A 285 -6.93 -2.67 -17.45
CA VAL A 285 -7.19 -3.20 -16.11
C VAL A 285 -6.22 -4.33 -15.74
N ALA A 286 -5.77 -5.15 -16.69
CA ALA A 286 -4.83 -6.23 -16.41
C ALA A 286 -3.45 -5.68 -16.07
N GLY A 287 -2.94 -4.73 -16.88
CA GLY A 287 -1.68 -4.03 -16.62
C GLY A 287 -1.72 -3.21 -15.33
N LEU A 288 -2.82 -2.49 -15.09
CA LEU A 288 -3.04 -1.71 -13.87
C LEU A 288 -3.02 -2.58 -12.61
N MET A 289 -3.75 -3.70 -12.61
CA MET A 289 -3.75 -4.60 -11.45
C MET A 289 -2.39 -5.27 -11.24
N GLN A 290 -1.65 -5.57 -12.32
CA GLN A 290 -0.28 -6.05 -12.20
C GLN A 290 0.64 -5.00 -11.56
N ALA A 291 0.53 -3.73 -11.96
CA ALA A 291 1.27 -2.63 -11.35
C ALA A 291 0.91 -2.47 -9.87
N VAL A 292 -0.37 -2.56 -9.53
CA VAL A 292 -0.86 -2.45 -8.15
C VAL A 292 -0.29 -3.57 -7.29
N LEU A 293 -0.47 -4.82 -7.69
CA LEU A 293 -0.10 -5.99 -6.89
C LEU A 293 1.40 -6.21 -6.82
N CYS A 294 2.14 -5.85 -7.87
CA CYS A 294 3.55 -6.21 -7.98
C CYS A 294 4.50 -5.02 -7.82
N LEU A 295 4.03 -3.77 -7.82
CA LEU A 295 4.87 -2.59 -7.55
C LEU A 295 4.28 -1.76 -6.40
N LEU A 296 3.06 -1.24 -6.55
CA LEU A 296 2.46 -0.32 -5.59
C LEU A 296 2.33 -0.92 -4.19
N LEU A 297 1.70 -2.09 -4.05
CA LEU A 297 1.49 -2.69 -2.73
C LEU A 297 2.83 -3.04 -2.04
N PRO A 298 3.78 -3.76 -2.65
CA PRO A 298 5.08 -4.01 -2.01
C PRO A 298 5.79 -2.73 -1.55
N LEU A 299 5.83 -1.69 -2.41
CA LEU A 299 6.40 -0.38 -2.07
C LEU A 299 5.67 0.27 -0.89
N ALA A 300 4.34 0.25 -0.90
CA ALA A 300 3.52 0.88 0.12
C ALA A 300 3.62 0.17 1.46
N TYR A 301 3.67 -1.17 1.47
CA TYR A 301 3.87 -1.98 2.67
C TYR A 301 5.27 -1.79 3.27
N GLU A 302 6.31 -1.68 2.44
CA GLU A 302 7.67 -1.38 2.91
C GLU A 302 7.81 0.05 3.43
N TYR A 303 7.13 1.00 2.79
CA TYR A 303 7.15 2.41 3.17
C TYR A 303 6.37 2.69 4.47
N ASP A 304 5.39 1.85 4.80
CA ASP A 304 4.52 1.94 5.99
C ASP A 304 3.95 3.37 6.17
N PRO A 305 3.09 3.87 5.27
CA PRO A 305 2.57 5.23 5.36
C PRO A 305 1.69 5.43 6.60
N GLY A 306 1.71 6.64 7.14
CA GLY A 306 0.74 7.10 8.14
C GLY A 306 -0.53 7.71 7.53
N LEU A 307 -0.50 8.01 6.22
CA LEU A 307 -1.65 8.45 5.44
C LEU A 307 -1.49 8.04 3.97
N VAL A 308 -2.60 7.65 3.35
CA VAL A 308 -2.70 7.44 1.90
C VAL A 308 -3.51 8.57 1.27
N LEU A 309 -2.96 9.26 0.27
CA LEU A 309 -3.67 10.19 -0.60
C LEU A 309 -3.86 9.52 -1.96
N LEU A 310 -5.11 9.17 -2.26
CA LEU A 310 -5.50 8.48 -3.49
C LEU A 310 -6.15 9.48 -4.45
N VAL A 311 -5.49 9.75 -5.56
CA VAL A 311 -5.89 10.79 -6.51
C VAL A 311 -6.35 10.16 -7.82
N ARG A 312 -7.59 10.49 -8.21
CA ARG A 312 -8.12 10.16 -9.52
C ARG A 312 -7.87 11.33 -10.46
N GLY A 313 -6.89 11.18 -11.35
CA GLY A 313 -6.60 12.19 -12.37
C GLY A 313 -7.73 12.30 -13.40
N PRO A 314 -7.99 13.51 -13.92
CA PRO A 314 -9.05 13.73 -14.90
C PRO A 314 -8.78 12.94 -16.17
N GLY A 315 -9.77 12.21 -16.66
CA GLY A 315 -9.62 11.43 -17.89
C GLY A 315 -8.68 10.24 -17.76
N SER A 316 -8.37 9.80 -16.53
CA SER A 316 -7.48 8.67 -16.25
C SER A 316 -7.89 7.36 -16.92
N GLY A 317 -9.16 7.22 -17.32
CA GLY A 317 -9.70 6.02 -17.96
C GLY A 317 -9.84 4.83 -17.00
N VAL A 318 -9.60 5.01 -15.70
CA VAL A 318 -9.74 3.95 -14.70
C VAL A 318 -11.21 3.55 -14.58
N GLY A 319 -11.56 2.30 -14.90
CA GLY A 319 -12.92 1.80 -14.74
C GLY A 319 -13.39 1.75 -13.27
N LYS A 320 -14.70 1.85 -13.03
CA LYS A 320 -15.30 1.84 -11.67
C LYS A 320 -14.84 0.66 -10.82
N ALA A 321 -14.78 -0.53 -11.40
CA ALA A 321 -14.40 -1.74 -10.68
C ALA A 321 -12.91 -1.75 -10.29
N ALA A 322 -12.01 -1.35 -11.21
CA ALA A 322 -10.59 -1.22 -10.91
C ALA A 322 -10.33 -0.16 -9.83
N TRP A 323 -11.02 0.97 -9.91
CA TRP A 323 -10.94 2.04 -8.91
C TRP A 323 -11.35 1.55 -7.51
N ALA A 324 -12.49 0.85 -7.42
CA ALA A 324 -12.95 0.28 -6.15
C ALA A 324 -11.99 -0.76 -5.57
N GLN A 325 -11.43 -1.63 -6.42
CA GLN A 325 -10.44 -2.63 -6.02
C GLN A 325 -9.18 -1.98 -5.45
N ILE A 326 -8.64 -0.95 -6.12
CA ILE A 326 -7.46 -0.21 -5.65
C ILE A 326 -7.76 0.51 -4.33
N THR A 327 -8.91 1.20 -4.24
CA THR A 327 -9.35 1.90 -3.03
C THR A 327 -9.50 0.92 -1.85
N SER A 328 -10.04 -0.28 -2.10
CA SER A 328 -10.18 -1.33 -1.07
C SER A 328 -8.82 -1.87 -0.63
N LEU A 329 -7.92 -2.20 -1.56
CA LEU A 329 -6.58 -2.73 -1.24
C LEU A 329 -5.76 -1.74 -0.40
N LEU A 330 -5.76 -0.46 -0.77
CA LEU A 330 -4.99 0.58 -0.08
C LEU A 330 -5.46 0.87 1.34
N GLN A 331 -6.72 0.56 1.70
CA GLN A 331 -7.22 0.68 3.07
C GLN A 331 -6.58 -0.30 4.06
N GLY A 332 -5.78 -1.25 3.58
CA GLY A 332 -4.97 -2.13 4.43
C GLY A 332 -3.72 -1.45 4.99
N LEU A 333 -3.43 -0.23 4.54
CA LEU A 333 -2.28 0.60 4.94
C LEU A 333 -2.76 1.74 5.83
N ALA A 334 -1.84 2.39 6.55
CA ALA A 334 -2.12 3.60 7.34
C ALA A 334 -3.32 3.47 8.31
N GLN A 335 -3.64 2.24 8.77
CA GLN A 335 -4.84 1.95 9.56
C GLN A 335 -6.15 2.37 8.87
N GLY A 336 -6.17 2.39 7.55
CA GLY A 336 -7.30 2.83 6.75
C GLY A 336 -7.38 4.33 6.52
N HIS A 337 -6.46 5.15 7.05
CA HIS A 337 -6.39 6.60 6.76
C HIS A 337 -6.08 6.83 5.29
N THR A 338 -7.15 6.95 4.49
CA THR A 338 -7.11 7.19 3.06
C THR A 338 -7.95 8.42 2.76
N LEU A 339 -7.36 9.41 2.09
CA LEU A 339 -8.08 10.54 1.52
C LEU A 339 -8.17 10.36 0.01
N ALA A 340 -9.37 10.17 -0.51
CA ALA A 340 -9.62 10.11 -1.94
C ALA A 340 -9.93 11.50 -2.49
N LEU A 341 -9.25 11.91 -3.57
CA LEU A 341 -9.53 13.15 -4.30
C LEU A 341 -10.08 12.82 -5.69
N ILE A 342 -11.22 13.44 -6.02
CA ILE A 342 -11.89 13.30 -7.31
C ILE A 342 -12.17 14.71 -7.84
N GLN A 343 -11.97 14.93 -9.13
CA GLN A 343 -12.32 16.19 -9.75
C GLN A 343 -13.84 16.28 -10.02
N GLU A 344 -14.44 17.46 -9.91
CA GLU A 344 -15.89 17.67 -10.13
C GLU A 344 -16.42 17.11 -11.47
N GLY A 345 -15.60 17.14 -12.52
CA GLY A 345 -15.92 16.54 -13.82
C GLY A 345 -16.12 15.01 -13.79
N GLU A 346 -15.68 14.33 -12.73
CA GLU A 346 -15.75 12.87 -12.57
C GLU A 346 -16.68 12.43 -11.42
N LYS A 347 -17.73 13.21 -11.12
CA LYS A 347 -18.68 12.95 -10.02
C LYS A 347 -19.31 11.55 -10.00
N GLU A 348 -19.36 10.86 -11.14
CA GLU A 348 -19.82 9.48 -11.26
C GLU A 348 -19.00 8.46 -10.44
N ALA A 349 -17.77 8.80 -10.06
CA ALA A 349 -16.92 7.98 -9.22
C ALA A 349 -17.20 8.17 -7.71
N VAL A 350 -17.90 9.24 -7.30
CA VAL A 350 -18.14 9.58 -5.88
C VAL A 350 -18.80 8.43 -5.12
N GLY A 351 -19.93 7.90 -5.63
CA GLY A 351 -20.66 6.82 -4.96
C GLY A 351 -19.84 5.53 -4.85
N THR A 352 -19.11 5.15 -5.90
CA THR A 352 -18.24 3.97 -5.88
C THR A 352 -17.07 4.14 -4.91
N THR A 353 -16.52 5.34 -4.81
CA THR A 353 -15.41 5.66 -3.90
C THR A 353 -15.87 5.64 -2.46
N ALA A 354 -17.01 6.27 -2.16
CA ALA A 354 -17.61 6.27 -0.83
C ALA A 354 -17.92 4.85 -0.35
N ALA A 355 -18.57 4.02 -1.17
CA ALA A 355 -18.84 2.61 -0.85
C ALA A 355 -17.55 1.84 -0.55
N SER A 356 -16.52 2.02 -1.38
CA SER A 356 -15.22 1.38 -1.17
C SER A 356 -14.59 1.82 0.16
N LEU A 357 -14.59 3.13 0.44
CA LEU A 357 -14.07 3.70 1.69
C LEU A 357 -14.88 3.29 2.92
N LEU A 358 -16.16 2.97 2.80
CA LEU A 358 -17.01 2.41 3.85
C LEU A 358 -16.76 0.92 4.12
N GLY A 359 -15.87 0.29 3.33
CA GLY A 359 -15.54 -1.12 3.41
C GLY A 359 -16.51 -2.03 2.67
N ASP A 360 -17.37 -1.49 1.81
CA ASP A 360 -18.25 -2.32 0.98
C ASP A 360 -17.43 -3.16 0.00
N PRO A 361 -17.86 -4.39 -0.32
CA PRO A 361 -17.09 -5.26 -1.19
C PRO A 361 -16.88 -4.66 -2.57
N ALA A 362 -15.61 -4.60 -3.01
CA ALA A 362 -15.30 -4.15 -4.36
C ALA A 362 -15.95 -5.06 -5.41
N PRO A 363 -16.53 -4.51 -6.49
CA PRO A 363 -17.12 -5.28 -7.56
C PRO A 363 -16.07 -6.16 -8.25
N SER A 364 -16.53 -7.27 -8.81
CA SER A 364 -15.66 -8.18 -9.58
C SER A 364 -15.08 -7.48 -10.79
N LEU A 365 -13.78 -7.71 -11.04
CA LEU A 365 -13.12 -7.28 -12.28
C LEU A 365 -13.50 -8.16 -13.48
N GLY A 366 -14.15 -9.29 -13.25
CA GLY A 366 -14.42 -10.28 -14.28
C GLY A 366 -13.14 -10.93 -14.80
N PRO A 367 -13.19 -11.59 -15.98
CA PRO A 367 -12.00 -12.16 -16.61
C PRO A 367 -11.08 -11.04 -17.09
N LEU A 368 -9.88 -10.98 -16.52
CA LEU A 368 -8.82 -10.12 -17.01
C LEU A 368 -8.08 -10.82 -18.16
N GLY A 369 -7.85 -10.09 -19.25
CA GLY A 369 -6.99 -10.56 -20.33
C GLY A 369 -5.52 -10.66 -19.89
N ALA A 370 -4.67 -11.17 -20.78
CA ALA A 370 -3.23 -11.06 -20.56
C ALA A 370 -2.80 -9.59 -20.68
N PRO A 371 -2.01 -9.08 -19.74
CA PRO A 371 -1.52 -7.72 -19.83
C PRO A 371 -0.51 -7.59 -20.98
N LEU A 372 -0.30 -6.37 -21.49
CA LEU A 372 0.55 -6.15 -22.66
C LEU A 372 2.01 -6.54 -22.36
N PRO A 373 2.68 -7.36 -23.22
CA PRO A 373 4.06 -7.80 -22.97
C PRO A 373 5.05 -6.65 -22.78
N GLU A 374 4.91 -5.57 -23.58
CA GLU A 374 5.76 -4.38 -23.49
C GLU A 374 5.64 -3.68 -22.11
N ASP A 375 4.42 -3.55 -21.60
CA ASP A 375 4.16 -2.97 -20.28
C ASP A 375 4.74 -3.87 -19.18
N MET A 376 4.68 -5.20 -19.36
CA MET A 376 5.27 -6.14 -18.39
C MET A 376 6.78 -6.04 -18.35
N GLU A 377 7.43 -5.94 -19.52
CA GLU A 377 8.87 -5.77 -19.61
C GLU A 377 9.33 -4.44 -19.02
N ALA A 378 8.59 -3.35 -19.27
CA ALA A 378 8.84 -2.05 -18.67
C ALA A 378 8.70 -2.09 -17.14
N MET A 379 7.63 -2.71 -16.63
CA MET A 379 7.43 -2.88 -15.19
C MET A 379 8.48 -3.75 -14.52
N GLU A 380 8.96 -4.80 -15.19
CA GLU A 380 10.02 -5.65 -14.65
C GLU A 380 11.36 -4.91 -14.61
N ARG A 381 11.70 -4.13 -15.64
CA ARG A 381 12.87 -3.23 -15.60
C ARG A 381 12.77 -2.22 -14.46
N LEU A 382 11.58 -1.66 -14.25
CA LEU A 382 11.32 -0.74 -13.14
C LEU A 382 11.50 -1.43 -11.78
N ARG A 383 10.93 -2.64 -11.60
CA ARG A 383 11.12 -3.47 -10.39
C ARG A 383 12.60 -3.71 -10.13
N GLN A 384 13.35 -4.17 -11.13
CA GLN A 384 14.77 -4.51 -11.00
C GLN A 384 15.62 -3.30 -10.55
N ARG A 385 15.27 -2.10 -11.01
CA ARG A 385 15.93 -0.87 -10.57
C ARG A 385 15.58 -0.54 -9.11
N LEU A 386 14.31 -0.65 -8.74
CA LEU A 386 13.80 -0.26 -7.41
C LEU A 386 14.14 -1.28 -6.31
N GLN A 387 14.22 -2.57 -6.61
CA GLN A 387 14.42 -3.65 -5.61
C GLN A 387 15.74 -3.57 -4.84
N THR A 388 16.68 -2.73 -5.28
CA THR A 388 17.93 -2.43 -4.58
C THR A 388 17.71 -1.59 -3.32
N HIS A 389 16.66 -0.77 -3.32
CA HIS A 389 16.29 0.11 -2.20
C HIS A 389 15.00 -0.33 -1.52
N TRP A 390 14.19 -1.14 -2.21
CA TRP A 390 12.89 -1.63 -1.75
C TRP A 390 12.90 -3.16 -1.75
N GLY A 391 13.27 -3.76 -0.62
CA GLY A 391 13.45 -5.20 -0.47
C GLY A 391 12.20 -6.02 -0.77
N LEU A 392 10.99 -5.50 -0.50
CA LEU A 392 9.74 -6.21 -0.78
C LEU A 392 9.45 -6.35 -2.28
N LEU A 393 10.18 -5.65 -3.15
CA LEU A 393 10.10 -5.84 -4.60
C LEU A 393 10.89 -7.04 -5.12
N GLN A 394 11.77 -7.63 -4.30
CA GLN A 394 12.59 -8.77 -4.70
C GLN A 394 11.70 -10.00 -4.91
N THR A 395 11.92 -10.70 -6.02
CA THR A 395 11.18 -11.93 -6.37
C THR A 395 12.09 -13.10 -6.75
N ALA A 396 13.40 -12.91 -6.60
CA ALA A 396 14.45 -13.88 -6.89
C ALA A 396 15.63 -13.62 -5.96
N ALA A 397 16.34 -14.70 -5.60
CA ALA A 397 17.56 -14.58 -4.81
C ALA A 397 18.67 -13.90 -5.61
N ALA A 398 19.59 -13.24 -4.92
CA ALA A 398 20.79 -12.71 -5.58
C ALA A 398 21.58 -13.88 -6.17
N LYS A 399 22.07 -13.75 -7.41
CA LYS A 399 23.05 -14.71 -7.93
C LYS A 399 24.28 -14.61 -7.03
N GLY A 400 24.57 -15.65 -6.26
CA GLY A 400 25.79 -15.74 -5.48
C GLY A 400 26.98 -15.40 -6.39
N LYS A 401 27.90 -14.57 -5.90
CA LYS A 401 29.23 -14.54 -6.50
C LYS A 401 29.76 -15.96 -6.31
N ASP A 402 29.90 -16.70 -7.41
CA ASP A 402 30.69 -17.92 -7.41
C ASP A 402 32.02 -17.57 -6.75
N VAL A 403 32.23 -18.07 -5.54
CA VAL A 403 33.53 -18.06 -4.91
C VAL A 403 34.33 -19.02 -5.77
N GLU A 404 35.07 -18.48 -6.74
CA GLU A 404 36.20 -19.17 -7.34
C GLU A 404 37.11 -19.58 -6.19
N GLU A 405 36.95 -20.82 -5.73
CA GLU A 405 37.98 -21.52 -4.99
C GLU A 405 39.22 -21.49 -5.88
N LYS A 406 40.13 -20.56 -5.58
CA LYS A 406 41.51 -20.62 -6.00
C LYS A 406 42.07 -21.95 -5.51
N GLY A 407 42.06 -22.94 -6.38
CA GLY A 407 42.95 -24.09 -6.29
C GLY A 407 44.39 -23.59 -6.38
N GLN A 408 44.98 -23.30 -5.21
CA GLN A 408 46.42 -23.35 -5.05
C GLN A 408 46.84 -24.82 -5.19
N ASN A 409 47.19 -25.23 -6.41
CA ASN A 409 48.12 -26.35 -6.56
C ASN A 409 49.52 -25.79 -6.33
N GLN A 410 50.07 -26.15 -5.18
CA GLN A 410 51.50 -26.26 -4.95
C GLN A 410 52.06 -27.30 -5.92
N ASP A 411 53.11 -26.95 -6.63
CA ASP A 411 54.23 -27.84 -6.96
C ASP A 411 55.53 -27.08 -6.68
#